data_AF-O94531-F1
#
_entry.id   AF-O94531-F1
#
_cell.length_a   1.000
_cell.length_b   1.000
_cell.length_c   1.000
_cell.angle_alpha   90.00
_cell.angle_beta   90.00
_cell.angle_gamma   90.00
#
_symmetry.space_group_name_H-M   'P 1'
#
loop_
_entity.id
_entity.type
_entity.pdbx_description
1 polymer ?
#
loop_
_entity_poly.entity_id
_entity_poly.type
_entity_poly.pdbx_seq_one_letter_code
_entity_poly.pdbx_strand_id
1 'polypeptide(L)'
;MTSRTNEFFGLTKNGDIDAANIPLKRISYTDPFLAEGYRIHETIVNLLVFLKKIRGAYLKDRTFSNVQRLSKPLMECSLEELSKLELDEVQRDEIEHEVSSAISSCIHQIAKLQEIVKEQQSQIPKKSGWLQGLRDPSKLSKKETLVAHHSSVLWYLQSELSDVSSVLYHLQDLRLKRGQEKRNIASDFLTKNPTDENSAVEIPESELQTFFTQQQLQELEQENDVLLQEFEHTMERLRDTGKSLADITRLQSEISAQLSIQSSAAEKLYDDALNVMDSLSGGNQQLIKAKSRSSRTARLLFCIFTVMGLLLLSLDRIV
;
A
#
# COMPACT_ATOMS: atom_id res chain seq x y z
N MET A 1 13.72 -5.11 -0.60
CA MET A 1 13.69 -4.68 0.81
C MET A 1 13.05 -5.70 1.77
N THR A 2 12.61 -6.86 1.27
CA THR A 2 11.94 -7.92 2.03
C THR A 2 12.86 -8.81 2.89
N SER A 3 14.19 -8.62 2.83
CA SER A 3 15.14 -9.47 3.57
C SER A 3 15.58 -8.89 4.93
N ARG A 4 15.29 -7.62 5.23
CA ARG A 4 15.68 -6.95 6.50
C ARG A 4 14.60 -7.02 7.59
N THR A 5 13.36 -7.36 7.25
CA THR A 5 12.27 -7.58 8.22
C THR A 5 12.52 -8.83 9.07
N ASN A 6 13.16 -9.86 8.52
CA ASN A 6 13.57 -11.05 9.27
C ASN A 6 14.74 -10.80 10.23
N GLU A 7 15.56 -9.77 9.96
CA GLU A 7 16.64 -9.34 10.88
C GLU A 7 16.09 -8.47 12.03
N PHE A 8 15.03 -7.69 11.76
CA PHE A 8 14.39 -6.87 12.79
C PHE A 8 13.67 -7.71 13.84
N PHE A 9 13.09 -8.85 13.44
CA PHE A 9 12.52 -9.86 14.35
C PHE A 9 13.49 -10.99 14.68
N GLY A 10 14.74 -10.66 15.04
CA GLY A 10 15.82 -11.58 15.41
C GLY A 10 15.59 -12.48 16.64
N LEU A 11 14.35 -12.96 16.86
CA LEU A 11 13.90 -13.86 17.91
C LEU A 11 14.03 -15.35 17.56
N THR A 12 14.69 -15.71 16.46
CA THR A 12 14.85 -17.12 16.10
C THR A 12 16.25 -17.40 15.56
N LYS A 13 17.25 -17.49 16.44
CA LYS A 13 18.47 -18.22 16.06
C LYS A 13 19.10 -19.12 17.10
N ASN A 14 18.80 -19.01 18.40
CA ASN A 14 19.28 -19.98 19.40
C ASN A 14 18.43 -19.93 20.67
N GLY A 15 17.81 -21.05 21.05
CA GLY A 15 17.35 -21.31 22.42
C GLY A 15 15.92 -20.86 22.78
N ASP A 16 15.05 -21.85 22.96
CA ASP A 16 13.93 -21.88 23.93
C ASP A 16 13.17 -20.57 24.17
N ILE A 17 12.43 -20.11 23.17
CA ILE A 17 11.26 -19.28 23.43
C ILE A 17 10.05 -20.18 23.25
N ASP A 18 9.47 -20.62 24.38
CA ASP A 18 8.15 -21.23 24.44
C ASP A 18 7.11 -20.26 23.86
N ALA A 19 6.99 -20.24 22.53
CA ALA A 19 6.01 -19.43 21.81
C ALA A 19 4.56 -19.78 22.22
N ALA A 20 4.36 -20.92 22.88
CA ALA A 20 3.09 -21.34 23.47
C ALA A 20 2.68 -20.52 24.72
N ASN A 21 3.61 -19.82 25.38
CA ASN A 21 3.36 -19.06 26.60
C ASN A 21 3.51 -17.54 26.44
N ILE A 22 3.64 -17.03 25.22
CA ILE A 22 3.42 -15.60 24.99
C ILE A 22 1.90 -15.41 24.97
N PRO A 23 1.29 -14.74 25.96
CA PRO A 23 -0.07 -14.31 25.82
C PRO A 23 -0.07 -13.23 24.75
N LEU A 24 -0.18 -13.64 23.47
CA LEU A 24 -0.76 -12.82 22.43
C LEU A 24 -2.20 -12.60 22.90
N LYS A 25 -2.37 -11.64 23.81
CA LYS A 25 -3.65 -11.10 24.22
C LYS A 25 -4.32 -10.73 22.90
N ARG A 26 -5.22 -11.60 22.45
CA ARG A 26 -6.03 -11.47 21.24
C ARG A 26 -6.33 -10.00 21.11
N ILE A 27 -5.73 -9.34 20.12
CA ILE A 27 -5.78 -7.89 19.92
C ILE A 27 -7.25 -7.53 20.02
N SER A 28 -7.63 -6.93 21.15
CA SER A 28 -9.02 -6.77 21.52
C SER A 28 -9.59 -5.77 20.55
N TYR A 29 -10.62 -6.16 19.78
CA TYR A 29 -11.38 -5.35 18.82
C TYR A 29 -12.12 -4.15 19.46
N THR A 30 -11.55 -3.54 20.51
CA THR A 30 -12.19 -2.51 21.33
C THR A 30 -11.87 -1.10 20.84
N ASP A 31 -10.81 -0.91 20.04
CA ASP A 31 -10.52 0.40 19.47
C ASP A 31 -11.23 0.57 18.10
N PRO A 32 -12.23 1.47 17.99
CA PRO A 32 -12.91 1.73 16.72
C PRO A 32 -11.94 2.21 15.62
N PHE A 33 -10.83 2.87 15.99
CA PHE A 33 -9.81 3.31 15.04
C PHE A 33 -9.10 2.11 14.39
N LEU A 34 -8.66 1.14 15.19
CA LEU A 34 -7.94 -0.04 14.68
C LEU A 34 -8.88 -0.96 13.91
N ALA A 35 -10.13 -1.10 14.34
CA ALA A 35 -11.14 -1.87 13.60
C ALA A 35 -11.33 -1.33 12.18
N GLU A 36 -11.41 0.00 12.02
CA GLU A 36 -11.48 0.62 10.69
C GLU A 36 -10.16 0.49 9.93
N GLY A 37 -9.02 0.68 10.59
CA GLY A 37 -7.70 0.49 9.99
C GLY A 37 -7.49 -0.92 9.42
N TYR A 38 -7.95 -1.97 10.13
CA TYR A 38 -7.91 -3.35 9.65
C TYR A 38 -8.83 -3.58 8.45
N ARG A 39 -10.01 -2.96 8.41
CA ARG A 39 -10.92 -3.03 7.24
C ARG A 39 -10.28 -2.40 6.01
N ILE A 40 -9.67 -1.22 6.16
CA ILE A 40 -8.95 -0.55 5.07
C ILE A 40 -7.76 -1.40 4.61
N HIS A 41 -7.02 -2.00 5.55
CA HIS A 41 -5.93 -2.90 5.21
C HIS A 41 -6.42 -4.11 4.39
N GLU A 42 -7.52 -4.74 4.80
CA GLU A 42 -8.13 -5.85 4.08
C GLU A 42 -8.51 -5.45 2.64
N THR A 43 -9.14 -4.28 2.45
CA THR A 43 -9.47 -3.79 1.11
C THR A 43 -8.22 -3.53 0.28
N ILE A 44 -7.18 -2.91 0.85
CA ILE A 44 -5.91 -2.63 0.15
C ILE A 44 -5.22 -3.93 -0.28
N VAL A 45 -5.13 -4.92 0.61
CA VAL A 45 -4.52 -6.22 0.31
C VAL A 45 -5.31 -6.96 -0.77
N ASN A 46 -6.65 -6.96 -0.67
CA ASN A 46 -7.51 -7.58 -1.68
C ASN A 46 -7.32 -6.92 -3.05
N LEU A 47 -7.26 -5.58 -3.11
CA LEU A 47 -6.97 -4.83 -4.35
C LEU A 47 -5.58 -5.16 -4.91
N LEU A 48 -4.55 -5.22 -4.06
CA LEU A 48 -3.19 -5.55 -4.47
C LEU A 48 -3.09 -6.96 -5.05
N VAL A 49 -3.72 -7.93 -4.38
CA VAL A 49 -3.79 -9.32 -4.85
C VAL A 49 -4.56 -9.38 -6.17
N PHE A 50 -5.69 -8.70 -6.27
CA PHE A 50 -6.51 -8.63 -7.48
C PHE A 50 -5.74 -8.03 -8.66
N LEU A 51 -5.10 -6.86 -8.50
CA LEU A 51 -4.31 -6.21 -9.55
C LEU A 51 -3.13 -7.06 -10.02
N LYS A 52 -2.42 -7.73 -9.09
CA LYS A 52 -1.34 -8.65 -9.44
C LYS A 52 -1.87 -9.84 -10.24
N LYS A 53 -3.01 -10.40 -9.85
CA LYS A 53 -3.62 -11.53 -10.54
C LYS A 53 -4.11 -11.14 -11.94
N ILE A 54 -4.70 -9.96 -12.09
CA ILE A 54 -5.36 -9.57 -13.35
C ILE A 54 -4.40 -9.03 -14.39
N ARG A 55 -3.19 -8.59 -14.00
CA ARG A 55 -2.16 -8.05 -14.90
C ARG A 55 -2.03 -8.84 -16.21
N GLY A 56 -2.03 -10.17 -16.14
CA GLY A 56 -1.92 -11.03 -17.33
C GLY A 56 -3.10 -10.92 -18.28
N ALA A 57 -4.34 -10.98 -17.77
CA ALA A 57 -5.55 -10.85 -18.58
C ALA A 57 -5.75 -9.43 -19.09
N TYR A 58 -5.47 -8.43 -18.25
CA TYR A 58 -5.61 -7.01 -18.57
C TYR A 58 -4.68 -6.58 -19.72
N LEU A 59 -3.46 -7.12 -19.75
CA LEU A 59 -2.48 -6.87 -20.79
C LEU A 59 -2.66 -7.75 -22.04
N LYS A 60 -3.67 -8.63 -22.12
CA LYS A 60 -3.97 -9.31 -23.38
C LYS A 60 -4.86 -8.40 -24.22
N ASP A 61 -4.46 -8.20 -25.47
CA ASP A 61 -5.24 -7.43 -26.42
C ASP A 61 -6.22 -8.37 -27.12
N ARG A 62 -7.45 -8.45 -26.61
CA ARG A 62 -8.49 -9.33 -27.13
C ARG A 62 -9.83 -8.60 -27.14
N THR A 63 -10.58 -8.82 -28.20
CA THR A 63 -11.95 -8.30 -28.42
C THR A 63 -13.02 -9.22 -27.82
N PHE A 64 -12.64 -10.42 -27.38
CA PHE A 64 -13.56 -11.38 -26.80
C PHE A 64 -13.30 -11.56 -25.32
N SER A 65 -14.39 -11.47 -24.56
CA SER A 65 -14.41 -11.77 -23.14
C SER A 65 -14.87 -13.20 -22.87
N ASN A 66 -14.25 -13.84 -21.88
CA ASN A 66 -14.79 -15.07 -21.29
C ASN A 66 -15.23 -14.89 -19.82
N VAL A 67 -15.40 -13.64 -19.35
CA VAL A 67 -15.79 -13.32 -17.96
C VAL A 67 -17.12 -13.95 -17.56
N GLN A 68 -18.08 -14.06 -18.48
CA GLN A 68 -19.39 -14.69 -18.19
C GLN A 68 -19.29 -16.17 -17.81
N ARG A 69 -18.14 -16.82 -18.06
CA ARG A 69 -17.90 -18.20 -17.64
C ARG A 69 -17.43 -18.31 -16.19
N LEU A 70 -17.17 -17.19 -15.52
CA LEU A 70 -16.80 -17.19 -14.10
C LEU A 70 -18.05 -17.40 -13.25
N SER A 71 -17.96 -18.36 -12.32
CA SER A 71 -19.01 -18.63 -11.33
C SER A 71 -18.93 -17.73 -10.10
N LYS A 72 -17.87 -16.93 -9.99
CA LYS A 72 -17.53 -16.12 -8.81
C LYS A 72 -17.21 -14.68 -9.23
N PRO A 73 -17.43 -13.69 -8.35
CA PRO A 73 -17.00 -12.33 -8.61
C PRO A 73 -15.48 -12.28 -8.81
N LEU A 74 -15.04 -11.36 -9.66
CA LEU A 74 -13.67 -11.33 -10.17
C LEU A 74 -12.61 -11.18 -9.07
N MET A 75 -12.94 -10.46 -7.98
CA MET A 75 -12.08 -10.30 -6.82
C MET A 75 -11.86 -11.60 -6.02
N GLU A 76 -12.77 -12.57 -6.11
CA GLU A 76 -12.69 -13.85 -5.39
C GLU A 76 -11.99 -14.95 -6.20
N CYS A 77 -11.72 -14.71 -7.47
CA CYS A 77 -11.08 -15.69 -8.34
C CYS A 77 -9.62 -15.94 -7.96
N SER A 78 -9.20 -17.19 -8.14
CA SER A 78 -7.81 -17.62 -8.02
C SER A 78 -6.93 -16.99 -9.11
N LEU A 79 -5.61 -16.98 -8.88
CA LEU A 79 -4.65 -16.51 -9.88
C LEU A 79 -4.77 -17.30 -11.20
N GLU A 80 -5.05 -18.60 -11.11
CA GLU A 80 -5.21 -19.47 -12.27
C GLU A 80 -6.46 -19.13 -13.09
N GLU A 81 -7.60 -18.89 -12.43
CA GLU A 81 -8.84 -18.45 -13.08
C GLU A 81 -8.64 -17.09 -13.76
N LEU A 82 -8.02 -16.12 -13.07
CA LEU A 82 -7.70 -14.81 -13.66
C LEU A 82 -6.68 -14.91 -14.80
N SER A 83 -5.74 -15.84 -14.76
CA SER A 83 -4.72 -15.99 -15.83
C SER A 83 -5.32 -16.48 -17.16
N LYS A 84 -6.39 -17.28 -17.07
CA LYS A 84 -7.17 -17.81 -18.22
C LYS A 84 -8.25 -16.85 -18.68
N LEU A 85 -8.46 -15.77 -17.95
CA LEU A 85 -9.41 -14.75 -18.29
C LEU A 85 -8.96 -14.01 -19.56
N GLU A 86 -9.94 -13.76 -20.41
CA GLU A 86 -9.87 -12.86 -21.54
C GLU A 86 -10.87 -11.76 -21.22
N LEU A 87 -10.36 -10.54 -21.16
CA LEU A 87 -11.13 -9.34 -20.84
C LEU A 87 -11.31 -8.58 -22.13
N ASP A 88 -12.55 -8.25 -22.42
CA ASP A 88 -12.81 -7.23 -23.44
C ASP A 88 -12.48 -5.84 -22.88
N GLU A 89 -12.40 -4.85 -23.74
CA GLU A 89 -12.05 -3.48 -23.38
C GLU A 89 -13.02 -2.85 -22.40
N VAL A 90 -14.32 -3.03 -22.62
CA VAL A 90 -15.36 -2.51 -21.72
C VAL A 90 -15.15 -3.04 -20.30
N GLN A 91 -14.74 -4.31 -20.18
CA GLN A 91 -14.48 -4.92 -18.88
C GLN A 91 -13.18 -4.45 -18.26
N ARG A 92 -12.15 -4.17 -19.09
CA ARG A 92 -10.93 -3.53 -18.59
C ARG A 92 -11.25 -2.15 -18.02
N ASP A 93 -12.10 -1.37 -18.69
CA ASP A 93 -12.54 -0.05 -18.22
C ASP A 93 -13.40 -0.13 -16.95
N GLU A 94 -14.32 -1.10 -16.88
CA GLU A 94 -15.15 -1.34 -15.69
C GLU A 94 -14.28 -1.69 -14.47
N ILE A 95 -13.29 -2.57 -14.67
CA ILE A 95 -12.35 -2.96 -13.60
C ILE A 95 -11.49 -1.78 -13.17
N GLU A 96 -11.00 -0.98 -14.11
CA GLU A 96 -10.26 0.25 -13.79
C GLU A 96 -11.10 1.22 -12.98
N HIS A 97 -12.36 1.40 -13.35
CA HIS A 97 -13.29 2.27 -12.63
C HIS A 97 -13.55 1.75 -11.22
N GLU A 98 -13.79 0.43 -11.08
CA GLU A 98 -14.01 -0.21 -9.78
C GLU A 98 -12.78 -0.07 -8.87
N VAL A 99 -11.58 -0.37 -9.38
CA VAL A 99 -10.33 -0.23 -8.61
C VAL A 99 -10.08 1.23 -8.24
N SER A 100 -10.27 2.17 -9.17
CA SER A 100 -10.07 3.60 -8.92
C SER A 100 -11.05 4.14 -7.88
N SER A 101 -12.30 3.69 -7.93
CA SER A 101 -13.33 4.00 -6.93
C SER A 101 -12.96 3.42 -5.56
N ALA A 102 -12.48 2.18 -5.50
CA ALA A 102 -12.04 1.54 -4.27
C ALA A 102 -10.81 2.24 -3.66
N ILE A 103 -9.84 2.64 -4.48
CA ILE A 103 -8.68 3.47 -4.05
C ILE A 103 -9.19 4.79 -3.48
N SER A 104 -10.07 5.49 -4.21
CA SER A 104 -10.65 6.77 -3.75
C SER A 104 -11.37 6.61 -2.41
N SER A 105 -12.15 5.54 -2.25
CA SER A 105 -12.82 5.22 -0.98
C SER A 105 -11.81 5.00 0.15
N CYS A 106 -10.72 4.27 -0.09
CA CYS A 106 -9.65 4.09 0.90
C CYS A 106 -9.00 5.42 1.29
N ILE A 107 -8.74 6.31 0.32
CA ILE A 107 -8.19 7.65 0.60
C ILE A 107 -9.13 8.45 1.51
N HIS A 108 -10.44 8.44 1.24
CA HIS A 108 -11.42 9.16 2.07
C HIS A 108 -11.52 8.57 3.48
N GLN A 109 -11.48 7.25 3.61
CA GLN A 109 -11.50 6.58 4.91
C GLN A 109 -10.22 6.89 5.71
N ILE A 110 -9.06 6.89 5.06
CA ILE A 110 -7.79 7.30 5.67
C ILE A 110 -7.85 8.76 6.10
N ALA A 111 -8.39 9.67 5.28
CA ALA A 111 -8.55 11.08 5.61
C ALA A 111 -9.42 11.30 6.85
N LYS A 112 -10.51 10.53 7.00
CA LYS A 112 -11.35 10.54 8.20
C LYS A 112 -10.57 10.09 9.44
N LEU A 113 -9.78 9.02 9.33
CA LEU A 113 -8.95 8.53 10.44
C LEU A 113 -7.83 9.53 10.79
N GLN A 114 -7.26 10.22 9.80
CA GLN A 114 -6.30 11.30 10.01
C GLN A 114 -6.90 12.45 10.83
N GLU A 115 -8.15 12.83 10.57
CA GLU A 115 -8.84 13.88 11.33
C GLU A 115 -8.96 13.51 12.81
N ILE A 116 -9.33 12.27 13.12
CA ILE A 116 -9.39 11.75 14.50
C ILE A 116 -8.02 11.83 15.17
N VAL A 117 -6.95 11.43 14.48
CA VAL A 117 -5.58 11.50 15.02
C VAL A 117 -5.15 12.95 15.24
N LYS A 118 -5.49 13.86 14.33
CA LYS A 118 -5.20 15.29 14.46
C LYS A 118 -5.93 15.91 15.65
N GLU A 119 -7.20 15.55 15.88
CA GLU A 119 -7.95 15.98 17.05
C GLU A 119 -7.29 15.47 18.34
N GLN A 120 -6.95 14.17 18.40
CA GLN A 120 -6.25 13.58 19.55
C GLN A 120 -4.89 14.25 19.79
N GLN A 121 -4.17 14.60 18.71
CA GLN A 121 -2.89 15.30 18.78
C GLN A 121 -3.04 16.73 19.32
N SER A 122 -4.12 17.42 18.98
CA SER A 122 -4.39 18.78 19.47
C SER A 122 -4.67 18.84 20.98
N GLN A 123 -5.22 17.75 21.54
CA GLN A 123 -5.48 17.62 22.98
C GLN A 123 -4.21 17.32 23.80
N ILE A 124 -3.11 16.95 23.15
CA ILE A 124 -1.82 16.75 23.82
C ILE A 124 -1.22 18.14 24.07
N PRO A 125 -0.98 18.54 25.34
CA PRO A 125 -0.42 19.84 25.63
C PRO A 125 0.94 19.96 24.96
N LYS A 126 1.07 20.89 23.99
CA LYS A 126 2.35 21.29 23.40
C LYS A 126 3.20 21.90 24.52
N LYS A 127 3.98 21.09 25.22
CA LYS A 127 4.96 21.57 26.19
C LYS A 127 6.10 22.22 25.41
N SER A 128 5.92 23.49 25.10
CA SER A 128 6.91 24.36 24.46
C SER A 128 8.03 24.64 25.47
N GLY A 129 9.20 24.08 25.22
CA GLY A 129 10.39 24.31 26.05
C GLY A 129 11.56 23.48 25.54
N TRP A 130 12.74 24.08 25.49
CA TRP A 130 14.06 23.53 25.11
C TRP A 130 14.43 22.15 25.70
N LEU A 131 13.62 21.61 26.61
CA LEU A 131 13.76 20.30 27.24
C LEU A 131 13.22 19.13 26.38
N GLN A 132 12.74 19.36 25.16
CA GLN A 132 12.23 18.29 24.29
C GLN A 132 13.28 17.20 23.99
N GLY A 133 14.58 17.53 23.99
CA GLY A 133 15.68 16.58 23.82
C GLY A 133 16.04 15.75 25.07
N LEU A 134 15.43 16.02 26.23
CA LEU A 134 15.65 15.31 27.50
C LEU A 134 14.46 14.39 27.87
N ARG A 135 13.61 14.06 26.89
CA ARG A 135 12.38 13.33 27.13
C ARG A 135 12.66 11.84 27.32
N ASP A 136 12.57 11.38 28.57
CA ASP A 136 12.42 9.96 28.89
C ASP A 136 11.20 9.40 28.13
N PRO A 137 11.39 8.45 27.19
CA PRO A 137 10.28 7.83 26.46
C PRO A 137 9.35 7.06 27.41
N SER A 138 9.85 6.64 28.58
CA SER A 138 9.09 6.00 29.64
C SER A 138 8.02 6.89 30.29
N LYS A 139 8.06 8.21 30.05
CA LYS A 139 7.08 9.18 30.56
C LYS A 139 6.10 9.69 29.49
N LEU A 140 6.05 9.08 28.31
CA LEU A 140 4.98 9.39 27.36
C LEU A 140 3.63 9.01 27.99
N SER A 141 2.69 9.95 27.95
CA SER A 141 1.32 9.67 28.34
C SER A 141 0.77 8.56 27.45
N LYS A 142 -0.09 7.68 27.99
CA LYS A 142 -0.80 6.67 27.19
C LYS A 142 -1.47 7.26 25.95
N LYS A 143 -1.90 8.52 26.00
CA LYS A 143 -2.47 9.25 24.86
C LYS A 143 -1.43 9.56 23.78
N GLU A 144 -0.21 9.93 24.16
CA GLU A 144 0.87 10.24 23.22
C GLU A 144 1.36 8.99 22.52
N THR A 145 1.50 7.87 23.23
CA THR A 145 1.85 6.58 22.62
C THR A 145 0.74 6.09 21.69
N LEU A 146 -0.52 6.30 22.06
CA LEU A 146 -1.66 5.94 21.21
C LEU A 146 -1.70 6.77 19.91
N VAL A 147 -1.51 8.08 20.00
CA VAL A 147 -1.44 8.97 18.82
C VAL A 147 -0.26 8.58 17.92
N ALA A 148 0.90 8.27 18.49
CA ALA A 148 2.05 7.78 17.74
C ALA A 148 1.73 6.45 17.02
N HIS A 149 1.11 5.49 17.72
CA HIS A 149 0.66 4.23 17.12
C HIS A 149 -0.39 4.45 16.01
N HIS A 150 -1.36 5.32 16.21
CA HIS A 150 -2.36 5.63 15.18
C HIS A 150 -1.73 6.29 13.96
N SER A 151 -0.77 7.20 14.17
CA SER A 151 -0.02 7.82 13.08
C SER A 151 0.83 6.81 12.31
N SER A 152 1.40 5.79 12.98
CA SER A 152 2.19 4.75 12.33
C SER A 152 1.33 3.82 11.47
N VAL A 153 0.14 3.46 11.98
CA VAL A 153 -0.85 2.67 11.23
C VAL A 153 -1.29 3.45 9.98
N LEU A 154 -1.57 4.74 10.10
CA LEU A 154 -1.94 5.57 8.95
C LEU A 154 -0.83 5.64 7.90
N TRP A 155 0.42 5.84 8.34
CA TRP A 155 1.56 5.89 7.43
C TRP A 155 1.73 4.56 6.69
N TYR A 156 1.58 3.45 7.40
CA TYR A 156 1.62 2.11 6.81
C TYR A 156 0.50 1.91 5.77
N LEU A 157 -0.75 2.24 6.11
CA LEU A 157 -1.88 2.13 5.17
C LEU A 157 -1.68 3.00 3.92
N GLN A 158 -1.16 4.21 4.08
CA GLN A 158 -0.88 5.11 2.96
C GLN A 158 0.24 4.61 2.08
N SER A 159 1.30 4.05 2.67
CA SER A 159 2.41 3.44 1.93
C SER A 159 1.91 2.26 1.10
N GLU A 160 1.09 1.38 1.68
CA GLU A 160 0.50 0.24 0.96
C GLU A 160 -0.48 0.69 -0.13
N LEU A 161 -1.30 1.72 0.12
CA LEU A 161 -2.20 2.29 -0.87
C LEU A 161 -1.44 2.96 -2.03
N SER A 162 -0.31 3.60 -1.73
CA SER A 162 0.62 4.13 -2.72
C SER A 162 1.13 3.02 -3.64
N ASP A 163 1.53 1.87 -3.08
CA ASP A 163 1.97 0.73 -3.86
C ASP A 163 0.86 0.21 -4.79
N VAL A 164 -0.38 0.08 -4.30
CA VAL A 164 -1.54 -0.30 -5.13
C VAL A 164 -1.76 0.69 -6.27
N SER A 165 -1.75 1.99 -5.98
CA SER A 165 -1.93 3.04 -6.98
C SER A 165 -0.81 3.05 -8.04
N SER A 166 0.41 2.67 -7.67
CA SER A 166 1.54 2.55 -8.60
C SER A 166 1.37 1.37 -9.57
N VAL A 167 0.83 0.25 -9.10
CA VAL A 167 0.53 -0.92 -9.94
C VAL A 167 -0.56 -0.58 -10.95
N LEU A 168 -1.63 0.10 -10.52
CA LEU A 168 -2.69 0.54 -11.42
C LEU A 168 -2.18 1.53 -12.48
N TYR A 169 -1.41 2.54 -12.06
CA TYR A 169 -0.78 3.49 -12.99
C TYR A 169 0.05 2.78 -14.05
N HIS A 170 0.88 1.82 -13.66
CA HIS A 170 1.71 1.08 -14.61
C HIS A 170 0.88 0.26 -15.61
N LEU A 171 -0.24 -0.32 -15.18
CA LEU A 171 -1.16 -1.02 -16.08
C LEU A 171 -1.79 -0.06 -17.10
N GLN A 172 -2.25 1.11 -16.66
CA GLN A 172 -2.87 2.12 -17.52
C GLN A 172 -1.85 2.76 -18.47
N ASP A 173 -0.65 3.07 -18.01
CA ASP A 173 0.46 3.57 -18.85
C ASP A 173 0.81 2.56 -19.96
N LEU A 174 0.86 1.27 -19.64
CA LEU A 174 1.08 0.22 -20.66
C LEU A 174 -0.07 0.15 -21.68
N ARG A 175 -1.33 0.31 -21.24
CA ARG A 175 -2.49 0.33 -22.14
C ARG A 175 -2.47 1.55 -23.05
N LEU A 176 -2.14 2.72 -22.52
CA LEU A 176 -2.00 3.96 -23.26
C LEU A 176 -0.89 3.85 -24.32
N LYS A 177 0.30 3.36 -23.93
CA LYS A 177 1.43 3.17 -24.85
C LYS A 177 1.09 2.25 -26.01
N ARG A 178 0.41 1.13 -25.75
CA ARG A 178 -0.03 0.21 -26.82
C ARG A 178 -1.07 0.84 -27.74
N GLY A 179 -2.01 1.60 -27.17
CA GLY A 179 -2.96 2.37 -27.98
C GLY A 179 -2.24 3.40 -28.85
N GLN A 180 -1.21 4.06 -28.33
CA GLN A 180 -0.42 5.06 -29.06
C GLN A 180 0.38 4.40 -30.18
N GLU A 181 0.96 3.22 -29.94
CA GLU A 181 1.62 2.42 -30.97
C GLU A 181 0.65 2.04 -32.10
N LYS A 182 -0.56 1.55 -31.77
CA LYS A 182 -1.60 1.26 -32.77
C LYS A 182 -1.99 2.50 -33.57
N ARG A 183 -2.21 3.63 -32.90
CA ARG A 183 -2.50 4.91 -33.54
C ARG A 183 -1.38 5.32 -34.49
N ASN A 184 -0.12 5.18 -34.07
CA ASN A 184 1.04 5.53 -34.89
C ASN A 184 1.11 4.64 -36.14
N ILE A 185 0.89 3.33 -36.02
CA ILE A 185 0.84 2.38 -37.14
C ILE A 185 -0.30 2.74 -38.11
N ALA A 186 -1.50 2.98 -37.59
CA ALA A 186 -2.65 3.36 -38.41
C ALA A 186 -2.42 4.72 -39.11
N SER A 187 -1.82 5.70 -38.41
CA SER A 187 -1.47 6.98 -39.02
C SER A 187 -0.37 6.85 -40.06
N ASP A 188 0.61 5.96 -39.88
CA ASP A 188 1.67 5.72 -40.86
C ASP A 188 1.09 5.12 -42.15
N PHE A 189 0.10 4.23 -42.03
CA PHE A 189 -0.64 3.70 -43.18
C PHE A 189 -1.43 4.79 -43.93
N LEU A 190 -2.11 5.69 -43.21
CA LEU A 190 -2.92 6.77 -43.81
C LEU A 190 -2.07 7.92 -44.37
N THR A 191 -0.90 8.19 -43.79
CA THR A 191 -0.04 9.34 -44.14
C THR A 191 1.12 8.98 -45.07
N LYS A 192 1.29 7.69 -45.43
CA LYS A 192 2.23 7.26 -46.45
C LYS A 192 1.77 7.76 -47.83
N ASN A 193 1.99 9.05 -48.07
CA ASN A 193 1.97 9.64 -49.39
C ASN A 193 3.03 8.92 -50.23
N PRO A 194 2.68 8.40 -51.41
CA PRO A 194 3.65 7.84 -52.35
C PRO A 194 4.48 9.00 -52.91
N THR A 195 5.45 9.46 -52.12
CA THR A 195 6.32 10.59 -52.46
C THR A 195 7.72 10.14 -52.87
N ASP A 196 7.87 8.86 -53.23
CA ASP A 196 9.06 8.33 -53.89
C ASP A 196 8.66 7.71 -55.25
N GLU A 197 8.90 8.53 -56.29
CA GLU A 197 9.21 8.17 -57.68
C GLU A 197 8.22 7.27 -58.47
N ASN A 198 7.38 7.94 -59.28
CA ASN A 198 6.52 7.48 -60.39
C ASN A 198 5.02 7.27 -60.09
N SER A 199 4.22 8.23 -60.60
CA SER A 199 2.81 8.07 -60.98
C SER A 199 1.81 7.73 -59.86
N ALA A 200 1.54 8.68 -58.96
CA ALA A 200 0.19 8.81 -58.41
C ALA A 200 -0.73 9.40 -59.50
N VAL A 201 -1.02 8.61 -60.54
CA VAL A 201 -2.14 8.88 -61.42
C VAL A 201 -3.38 8.59 -60.59
N GLU A 202 -4.25 9.58 -60.40
CA GLU A 202 -5.64 9.33 -60.03
C GLU A 202 -6.19 8.38 -61.09
N ILE A 203 -6.22 7.08 -60.81
CA ILE A 203 -6.86 6.09 -61.66
C ILE A 203 -8.33 6.52 -61.70
N PRO A 204 -8.88 6.98 -62.84
CA PRO A 204 -10.29 7.32 -62.93
C PRO A 204 -11.10 6.12 -62.44
N GLU A 205 -12.21 6.31 -61.72
CA GLU A 205 -13.06 5.19 -61.24
C GLU A 205 -13.34 4.14 -62.34
N SER A 206 -13.41 4.61 -63.58
CA SER A 206 -13.53 3.84 -64.83
C SER A 206 -12.40 2.81 -65.05
N GLU A 207 -11.15 3.15 -64.73
CA GLU A 207 -9.98 2.27 -64.88
C GLU A 207 -9.81 1.35 -63.65
N LEU A 208 -10.31 1.76 -62.49
CA LEU A 208 -10.33 0.92 -61.28
C LEU A 208 -11.17 -0.37 -61.51
N GLN A 209 -12.24 -0.26 -62.30
CA GLN A 209 -13.07 -1.39 -62.76
C GLN A 209 -12.32 -2.36 -63.70
N THR A 210 -11.20 -1.95 -64.30
CA THR A 210 -10.38 -2.83 -65.17
C THR A 210 -9.36 -3.66 -64.39
N PHE A 211 -8.92 -3.19 -63.22
CA PHE A 211 -7.96 -3.89 -62.36
C PHE A 211 -8.62 -4.70 -61.24
N PHE A 212 -9.79 -4.25 -60.77
CA PHE A 212 -10.55 -4.92 -59.73
C PHE A 212 -11.94 -5.30 -60.24
N THR A 213 -12.38 -6.52 -59.93
CA THR A 213 -13.80 -6.86 -60.07
C THR A 213 -14.63 -5.92 -59.18
N GLN A 214 -15.87 -5.61 -59.55
CA GLN A 214 -16.76 -4.79 -58.69
C GLN A 214 -16.84 -5.33 -57.25
N GLN A 215 -16.79 -6.66 -57.10
CA GLN A 215 -16.76 -7.32 -55.80
C GLN A 215 -15.50 -6.99 -54.98
N GLN A 216 -14.32 -6.96 -55.60
CA GLN A 216 -13.07 -6.61 -54.92
C GLN A 216 -13.03 -5.13 -54.53
N LEU A 217 -13.58 -4.24 -55.36
CA LEU A 217 -13.67 -2.82 -55.02
C LEU A 217 -14.59 -2.58 -53.81
N GLN A 218 -15.75 -3.26 -53.80
CA GLN A 218 -16.66 -3.20 -52.66
C GLN A 218 -16.03 -3.78 -51.39
N GLU A 219 -15.22 -4.85 -51.50
CA GLU A 219 -14.49 -5.43 -50.37
C GLU A 219 -13.41 -4.47 -49.83
N LEU A 220 -12.68 -3.78 -50.71
CA LEU A 220 -11.70 -2.75 -50.32
C LEU A 220 -12.35 -1.52 -49.68
N GLU A 221 -13.50 -1.06 -50.20
CA GLU A 221 -14.29 0.02 -49.60
C GLU A 221 -14.76 -0.37 -48.20
N GLN A 222 -15.30 -1.59 -48.06
CA GLN A 222 -15.70 -2.13 -46.78
C GLN A 222 -14.51 -2.29 -45.81
N GLU A 223 -13.35 -2.73 -46.28
CA GLU A 223 -12.14 -2.85 -45.46
C GLU A 223 -11.63 -1.47 -44.99
N ASN A 224 -11.65 -0.46 -45.86
CA ASN A 224 -11.27 0.91 -45.50
C ASN A 224 -12.24 1.50 -44.46
N ASP A 225 -13.55 1.31 -44.63
CA ASP A 225 -14.55 1.72 -43.64
C ASP A 225 -14.32 1.05 -42.29
N VAL A 226 -14.02 -0.26 -42.27
CA VAL A 226 -13.70 -1.00 -41.05
C VAL A 226 -12.42 -0.46 -40.40
N LEU A 227 -11.39 -0.16 -41.19
CA LEU A 227 -10.13 0.39 -40.69
C LEU A 227 -10.32 1.78 -40.07
N LEU A 228 -11.12 2.65 -40.71
CA LEU A 228 -11.46 3.97 -40.20
C LEU A 228 -12.27 3.87 -38.90
N GLN A 229 -13.24 2.96 -38.83
CA GLN A 229 -13.97 2.68 -37.59
C GLN A 229 -13.05 2.18 -36.48
N GLU A 230 -12.10 1.28 -36.77
CA GLU A 230 -11.11 0.83 -35.80
C GLU A 230 -10.18 1.96 -35.35
N PHE A 231 -9.81 2.86 -36.26
CA PHE A 231 -9.00 4.04 -35.94
C PHE A 231 -9.76 5.02 -35.04
N GLU A 232 -11.00 5.36 -35.38
CA GLU A 232 -11.87 6.20 -34.54
C GLU A 232 -12.07 5.58 -33.16
N HIS A 233 -12.36 4.27 -33.09
CA HIS A 233 -12.49 3.56 -31.83
C HIS A 233 -11.17 3.56 -31.04
N THR A 234 -10.02 3.42 -31.70
CA THR A 234 -8.70 3.51 -31.06
C THR A 234 -8.43 4.91 -30.49
N MET A 235 -8.85 5.96 -31.18
CA MET A 235 -8.73 7.34 -30.71
C MET A 235 -9.61 7.62 -29.49
N GLU A 236 -10.84 7.13 -29.48
CA GLU A 236 -11.72 7.27 -28.32
C GLU A 236 -11.18 6.50 -27.11
N ARG A 237 -10.71 5.27 -27.31
CA ARG A 237 -10.02 4.48 -26.26
C ARG A 237 -8.81 5.21 -25.68
N LEU A 238 -8.02 5.85 -26.54
CA LEU A 238 -6.85 6.62 -26.12
C LEU A 238 -7.24 7.84 -25.29
N ARG A 239 -8.31 8.52 -25.68
CA ARG A 239 -8.88 9.64 -24.93
C ARG A 239 -9.37 9.20 -23.55
N ASP A 240 -10.12 8.11 -23.48
CA ASP A 240 -10.64 7.57 -22.23
C ASP A 240 -9.54 7.04 -21.32
N THR A 241 -8.58 6.29 -21.87
CA THR A 241 -7.39 5.83 -21.13
C THR A 241 -6.58 7.03 -20.62
N GLY A 242 -6.44 8.08 -21.43
CA GLY A 242 -5.76 9.32 -21.03
C GLY A 242 -6.47 10.05 -19.89
N LYS A 243 -7.80 10.08 -19.89
CA LYS A 243 -8.61 10.64 -18.78
C LYS A 243 -8.43 9.81 -17.51
N SER A 244 -8.54 8.49 -17.60
CA SER A 244 -8.30 7.56 -16.50
C SER A 244 -6.90 7.73 -15.90
N LEU A 245 -5.88 7.90 -16.76
CA LEU A 245 -4.50 8.15 -16.35
C LEU A 245 -4.33 9.49 -15.61
N ALA A 246 -5.05 10.53 -16.04
CA ALA A 246 -5.06 11.82 -15.35
C ALA A 246 -5.68 11.70 -13.94
N ASP A 247 -6.78 10.94 -13.82
CA ASP A 247 -7.45 10.69 -12.55
C ASP A 247 -6.53 9.92 -11.58
N ILE A 248 -5.86 8.85 -12.01
CA ILE A 248 -4.91 8.13 -11.14
C ILE A 248 -3.71 8.98 -10.75
N THR A 249 -3.24 9.86 -11.64
CA THR A 249 -2.13 10.78 -11.33
C THR A 249 -2.56 11.79 -10.27
N ARG A 250 -3.81 12.25 -10.31
CA ARG A 250 -4.40 13.07 -9.25
C ARG A 250 -4.42 12.31 -7.91
N LEU A 251 -4.88 11.05 -7.92
CA LEU A 251 -4.89 10.20 -6.72
C LEU A 251 -3.48 9.97 -6.16
N GLN A 252 -2.48 9.73 -7.02
CA GLN A 252 -1.09 9.59 -6.59
C GLN A 252 -0.53 10.87 -5.97
N SER A 253 -0.88 12.03 -6.53
CA SER A 253 -0.51 13.33 -5.95
C SER A 253 -1.13 13.51 -4.56
N GLU A 254 -2.39 13.12 -4.39
CA GLU A 254 -3.09 13.17 -3.10
C GLU A 254 -2.43 12.25 -2.07
N ILE A 255 -2.16 10.99 -2.42
CA ILE A 255 -1.46 10.03 -1.55
C ILE A 255 -0.06 10.55 -1.18
N SER A 256 0.68 11.09 -2.14
CA SER A 256 2.03 11.64 -1.91
C SER A 256 2.00 12.85 -0.98
N ALA A 257 1.02 13.75 -1.14
CA ALA A 257 0.84 14.88 -0.25
C ALA A 257 0.53 14.41 1.18
N GLN A 258 -0.32 13.39 1.34
CA GLN A 258 -0.65 12.83 2.64
C GLN A 258 0.55 12.14 3.31
N LEU A 259 1.34 11.34 2.56
CA LEU A 259 2.57 10.72 3.05
C LEU A 259 3.60 11.77 3.50
N SER A 260 3.73 12.86 2.75
CA SER A 260 4.58 14.00 3.11
C SER A 260 4.16 14.62 4.45
N ILE A 261 2.85 14.87 4.64
CA ILE A 261 2.29 15.39 5.89
C ILE A 261 2.57 14.43 7.07
N GLN A 262 2.51 13.12 6.84
CA GLN A 262 2.71 12.11 7.90
C GLN A 262 4.17 11.75 8.19
N SER A 263 5.11 12.07 7.28
CA SER A 263 6.52 11.74 7.42
C SER A 263 7.13 12.19 8.75
N SER A 264 6.76 13.38 9.23
CA SER A 264 7.23 13.91 10.52
C SER A 264 6.79 13.07 11.73
N ALA A 265 5.61 12.43 11.66
CA ALA A 265 5.13 11.55 12.72
C ALA A 265 5.84 10.19 12.68
N ALA A 266 6.15 9.69 11.48
CA ALA A 266 6.92 8.45 11.31
C ALA A 266 8.37 8.60 11.80
N GLU A 267 9.03 9.73 11.49
CA GLU A 267 10.38 10.02 11.99
C GLU A 267 10.39 10.07 13.53
N LYS A 268 9.40 10.74 14.12
CA LYS A 268 9.24 10.78 15.56
C LYS A 268 9.02 9.39 16.17
N LEU A 269 8.28 8.51 15.49
CA LEU A 269 8.08 7.13 15.95
C LEU A 269 9.38 6.33 15.91
N TYR A 270 10.21 6.51 14.88
CA TYR A 270 11.53 5.88 14.78
C TYR A 270 12.42 6.31 15.95
N ASP A 271 12.47 7.61 16.23
CA ASP A 271 13.19 8.17 17.37
C ASP A 271 12.62 7.63 18.70
N ASP A 272 11.31 7.65 18.88
CA ASP A 272 10.64 7.15 20.08
C ASP A 272 10.91 5.63 20.27
N ALA A 273 10.94 4.83 19.21
CA ALA A 273 11.23 3.39 19.25
C ALA A 273 12.68 3.10 19.66
N LEU A 274 13.65 3.85 19.13
CA LEU A 274 15.05 3.77 19.55
C LEU A 274 15.20 4.12 21.03
N ASN A 275 14.56 5.22 21.45
CA ASN A 275 14.60 5.66 22.85
C ASN A 275 13.94 4.63 23.79
N VAL A 276 12.80 4.04 23.41
CA VAL A 276 12.12 2.99 24.20
C VAL A 276 13.03 1.76 24.33
N MET A 277 13.70 1.34 23.26
CA MET A 277 14.63 0.21 23.30
C MET A 277 15.79 0.48 24.25
N ASP A 278 16.38 1.68 24.20
CA ASP A 278 17.44 2.11 25.11
C ASP A 278 16.97 2.15 26.57
N SER A 279 15.75 2.67 26.79
CA SER A 279 15.14 2.73 28.12
C SER A 279 14.77 1.35 28.66
N LEU A 280 14.37 0.41 27.80
CA LEU A 280 14.04 -0.96 28.20
C LEU A 280 15.31 -1.74 28.54
N SER A 281 16.39 -1.54 27.76
CA SER A 281 17.72 -2.07 28.03
C SER A 281 18.27 -1.54 29.36
N GLY A 282 18.23 -0.21 29.55
CA GLY A 282 18.62 0.44 30.80
C GLY A 282 17.73 0.05 31.98
N GLY A 283 16.42 -0.08 31.78
CA GLY A 283 15.43 -0.47 32.79
C GLY A 283 15.59 -1.92 33.24
N ASN A 284 15.83 -2.85 32.31
CA ASN A 284 16.14 -4.24 32.64
C ASN A 284 17.47 -4.33 33.39
N GLN A 285 18.49 -3.56 32.99
CA GLN A 285 19.75 -3.46 33.72
C GLN A 285 19.53 -2.89 35.15
N GLN A 286 18.65 -1.91 35.31
CA GLN A 286 18.27 -1.37 36.62
C GLN A 286 17.49 -2.39 37.46
N LEU A 287 16.61 -3.21 36.86
CA LEU A 287 15.93 -4.32 37.53
C LEU A 287 16.91 -5.39 38.02
N ILE A 288 17.92 -5.74 37.21
CA ILE A 288 18.99 -6.67 37.61
C ILE A 288 19.82 -6.05 38.76
N LYS A 289 20.20 -4.77 38.66
CA LYS A 289 20.91 -4.04 39.72
C LYS A 289 20.05 -3.95 41.00
N ALA A 290 18.75 -3.68 40.90
CA ALA A 290 17.83 -3.58 42.03
C ALA A 290 17.61 -4.95 42.71
N LYS A 291 17.49 -6.03 41.93
CA LYS A 291 17.40 -7.41 42.44
C LYS A 291 18.63 -7.75 43.28
N SER A 292 19.84 -7.47 42.77
CA SER A 292 21.07 -7.72 43.53
C SER A 292 21.18 -6.84 44.79
N ARG A 293 20.75 -5.57 44.72
CA ARG A 293 20.76 -4.65 45.87
C ARG A 293 19.81 -5.10 46.98
N SER A 294 18.61 -5.57 46.65
CA SER A 294 17.64 -6.05 47.64
C SER A 294 18.21 -7.19 48.50
N SER A 295 18.93 -8.14 47.89
CA SER A 295 19.52 -9.27 48.61
C SER A 295 20.66 -8.87 49.56
N ARG A 296 21.39 -7.79 49.24
CA ARG A 296 22.49 -7.29 50.07
C ARG A 296 21.94 -6.46 51.23
N THR A 297 21.01 -5.55 50.97
CA THR A 297 20.38 -4.74 52.02
C THR A 297 19.57 -5.60 53.00
N ALA A 298 18.81 -6.59 52.51
CA ALA A 298 18.06 -7.51 53.38
C ALA A 298 19.00 -8.35 54.26
N ARG A 299 20.10 -8.88 53.71
CA ARG A 299 21.11 -9.62 54.51
C ARG A 299 21.79 -8.73 55.55
N LEU A 300 22.11 -7.49 55.20
CA LEU A 300 22.74 -6.55 56.13
C LEU A 300 21.78 -6.16 57.27
N LEU A 301 20.51 -5.87 56.97
CA LEU A 301 19.49 -5.63 57.98
C LEU A 301 19.28 -6.85 58.89
N PHE A 302 19.22 -8.06 58.32
CA PHE A 302 19.11 -9.29 59.09
C PHE A 302 20.29 -9.46 60.07
N CYS A 303 21.53 -9.25 59.61
CA CYS A 303 22.72 -9.28 60.47
C CYS A 303 22.68 -8.22 61.58
N ILE A 304 22.27 -6.98 61.27
CA ILE A 304 22.16 -5.91 62.27
C ILE A 304 21.14 -6.30 63.35
N PHE A 305 19.96 -6.79 62.96
CA PHE A 305 18.93 -7.20 63.91
C PHE A 305 19.35 -8.39 64.76
N THR A 306 20.07 -9.37 64.20
CA THR A 306 20.58 -10.52 64.98
C THR A 306 21.67 -10.11 65.97
N VAL A 307 22.60 -9.25 65.58
CA VAL A 307 23.64 -8.73 66.49
C VAL A 307 23.03 -7.89 67.60
N MET A 308 22.08 -7.01 67.26
CA MET A 308 21.39 -6.18 68.25
C MET A 308 20.56 -7.02 69.23
N GLY A 309 19.85 -8.05 68.73
CA GLY A 309 19.12 -9.00 69.56
C GLY A 309 20.01 -9.80 70.51
N LEU A 310 21.18 -10.25 70.05
CA LEU A 310 22.19 -10.91 70.89
C LEU A 310 22.74 -9.96 71.97
N LEU A 311 22.95 -8.69 71.64
CA LEU A 311 23.40 -7.66 72.57
C LEU A 311 22.36 -7.43 73.70
N LEU A 312 21.08 -7.34 73.36
CA LEU A 312 19.99 -7.22 74.33
C LEU A 312 19.90 -8.47 75.23
N LEU A 313 20.04 -9.67 74.67
CA LEU A 313 20.01 -10.92 75.44
C LEU A 313 21.23 -11.05 76.38
N SER A 314 22.39 -10.50 75.99
CA SER A 314 23.57 -10.47 76.85
C SER A 314 23.46 -9.48 78.00
N LEU A 315 22.79 -8.33 77.79
CA LEU A 315 22.52 -7.33 78.81
C LEU A 315 21.49 -7.84 79.83
N ASP A 316 20.43 -8.49 79.37
CA ASP A 316 19.40 -9.09 80.24
C ASP A 316 19.95 -10.23 81.10
N ARG A 317 20.97 -10.96 80.62
CA ARG A 317 21.62 -12.03 81.40
C ARG A 317 22.60 -11.53 82.47
N ILE A 318 23.07 -10.29 82.36
CA ILE A 318 24.10 -9.73 83.25
C ILE A 318 23.51 -8.91 84.41
N VAL A 319 22.26 -8.46 84.25
CA VAL A 319 21.45 -7.79 85.28
C VAL A 319 20.70 -8.85 86.09
#